data_AF-A0A958IYU2-F1
#
_entry.id   AF-A0A958IYU2-F1
#
_cell.length_a   1.000
_cell.length_b   1.000
_cell.length_c   1.000
_cell.angle_alpha   90.00
_cell.angle_beta   90.00
_cell.angle_gamma   90.00
#
_symmetry.space_group_name_H-M   'P 1'
#
loop_
_entity.id
_entity.type
_entity.pdbx_description
1 polymer ?
#
loop_
_entity_poly.entity_id
_entity_poly.type
_entity_poly.pdbx_seq_one_letter_code
_entity_poly.pdbx_strand_id
1 'polypeptide(L)' 'MCKLNKFKLLSSIFGLLVSTIAGFGQVNFTSSNLPIVVINTNGQTIPDEPKITVNMGIIWNENGERSE' A
#
# COMPACT_ATOMS: atom_id res chain seq x y z
N MET A 1 27.97 -29.17 -17.76
CA MET A 1 26.52 -28.88 -17.64
C MET A 1 26.24 -28.55 -16.18
N CYS A 2 25.70 -27.36 -15.93
CA CYS A 2 25.85 -26.60 -14.67
C CYS A 2 25.17 -27.25 -13.44
N LYS A 3 25.85 -27.18 -12.27
CA LYS A 3 25.39 -27.64 -10.95
C LYS A 3 24.19 -26.82 -10.45
N LEU A 4 23.15 -27.49 -9.96
CA LEU A 4 22.12 -26.87 -9.12
C LEU A 4 22.08 -27.55 -7.75
N ASN A 5 22.49 -26.82 -6.72
CA ASN A 5 22.51 -27.31 -5.34
C ASN A 5 21.06 -27.31 -4.80
N LYS A 6 20.55 -28.48 -4.41
CA LYS A 6 19.19 -28.66 -3.89
C LYS A 6 18.88 -27.71 -2.73
N PHE A 7 19.90 -27.34 -1.94
CA PHE A 7 19.79 -26.35 -0.86
C PHE A 7 19.47 -24.93 -1.38
N LYS A 8 20.03 -24.54 -2.55
CA LYS A 8 19.71 -23.26 -3.21
C LYS A 8 18.30 -23.27 -3.80
N LEU A 9 17.83 -24.40 -4.31
CA LEU A 9 16.47 -24.53 -4.85
C LEU A 9 15.43 -24.42 -3.72
N LEU A 10 15.66 -25.07 -2.57
CA LEU A 10 14.76 -25.01 -1.42
C LEU A 10 14.73 -23.61 -0.78
N SER A 11 15.91 -22.97 -0.65
CA SER A 11 16.03 -21.60 -0.14
C SER A 11 15.32 -20.58 -1.04
N SER A 12 15.37 -20.77 -2.37
CA SER A 12 14.67 -19.90 -3.33
C SER A 12 13.14 -20.02 -3.24
N ILE A 13 12.62 -21.22 -3.01
CA ILE A 13 11.17 -21.46 -2.86
C ILE A 13 10.66 -20.85 -1.55
N PHE A 14 11.44 -20.99 -0.47
CA PHE A 14 11.12 -20.38 0.82
C PHE A 14 11.08 -18.85 0.73
N GLY A 15 12.05 -18.22 0.03
CA GLY A 15 12.03 -16.78 -0.23
C GLY A 15 10.83 -16.31 -1.06
N LEU A 16 10.40 -17.12 -2.04
CA LEU A 16 9.21 -16.82 -2.85
C LEU A 16 7.92 -16.90 -2.02
N LEU A 17 7.80 -17.87 -1.11
CA LEU A 17 6.65 -18.02 -0.22
C LEU A 17 6.55 -16.89 0.83
N VAL A 18 7.69 -16.35 1.28
CA VAL A 18 7.74 -15.23 2.24
C VAL A 18 7.29 -13.90 1.61
N SER A 19 7.42 -13.76 0.27
CA SER A 19 7.06 -12.52 -0.43
C SER A 19 5.55 -12.29 -0.59
N THR A 20 4.71 -13.34 -0.52
CA THR A 20 3.25 -13.23 -0.71
C THR A 20 2.50 -12.71 0.51
N ILE A 21 3.20 -12.52 1.64
CA ILE A 21 2.63 -12.11 2.93
C ILE A 21 3.06 -10.69 3.34
N ALA A 22 4.03 -10.10 2.65
CA ALA A 22 4.55 -8.78 2.95
C ALA A 22 3.79 -7.70 2.15
N GLY A 23 2.67 -7.21 2.71
CA GLY A 23 2.02 -6.04 2.11
C GLY A 23 0.69 -5.57 2.67
N PHE A 24 0.19 -6.03 3.80
CA PHE A 24 -1.08 -5.54 4.36
C PHE A 24 -0.85 -4.37 5.32
N GLY A 25 -0.49 -3.21 4.77
CA GLY A 25 -0.38 -1.95 5.52
C GLY A 25 -1.50 -0.95 5.20
N GLN A 26 -2.37 -1.27 4.25
CA GLN A 26 -3.39 -0.34 3.79
C GLN A 26 -4.67 -0.51 4.62
N VAL A 27 -4.97 0.49 5.44
CA VAL A 27 -6.27 0.62 6.09
C VAL A 27 -7.29 0.98 5.02
N ASN A 28 -8.28 0.11 4.82
CA ASN A 28 -9.48 0.48 4.06
C ASN A 28 -10.37 1.30 4.99
N PHE A 29 -10.46 2.60 4.76
CA PHE A 29 -11.50 3.41 5.37
C PHE A 29 -12.83 2.96 4.76
N THR A 30 -13.63 2.22 5.54
CA THR A 30 -14.94 1.72 5.10
C THR A 30 -16.09 2.60 5.54
N SER A 31 -15.93 3.34 6.65
CA SER A 31 -16.87 4.39 7.03
C SER A 31 -16.26 5.39 8.01
N SER A 32 -16.70 6.65 7.97
CA SER A 32 -16.31 7.70 8.92
C SER A 32 -17.46 8.66 9.20
N ASN A 33 -17.59 9.13 10.46
CA ASN A 33 -18.49 10.23 10.82
C ASN A 33 -17.92 11.61 10.45
N LEU A 34 -16.69 11.65 9.95
CA LEU A 34 -15.96 12.86 9.57
C LEU A 34 -15.54 12.78 8.10
N PRO A 35 -15.35 13.93 7.41
CA PRO A 35 -14.83 13.96 6.05
C PRO A 35 -13.52 13.18 5.93
N ILE A 36 -13.40 12.37 4.88
CA ILE A 36 -12.20 11.60 4.56
C ILE A 36 -11.39 12.37 3.51
N VAL A 37 -10.12 12.66 3.80
CA VAL A 37 -9.21 13.28 2.83
C VAL A 37 -8.39 12.20 2.14
N VAL A 38 -8.48 12.15 0.80
CA VAL A 38 -7.71 11.22 -0.03
C VAL A 38 -6.52 11.97 -0.64
N ILE A 39 -5.32 11.49 -0.38
CA ILE A 39 -4.07 12.03 -0.93
C ILE A 39 -3.52 11.04 -1.95
N ASN A 40 -3.41 11.45 -3.20
CA ASN A 40 -2.88 10.61 -4.28
C ASN A 40 -1.50 11.11 -4.73
N THR A 41 -0.47 10.32 -4.43
CA THR A 41 0.92 10.58 -4.85
C THR A 41 1.22 10.07 -6.25
N ASN A 42 0.27 9.40 -6.92
CA ASN A 42 0.44 8.71 -8.20
C ASN A 42 1.66 7.76 -8.23
N GLY A 43 1.99 7.15 -7.08
CA GLY A 43 3.12 6.23 -6.94
C GLY A 43 4.48 6.92 -6.76
N GLN A 44 4.52 8.24 -6.58
CA GLN A 44 5.76 8.96 -6.27
C GLN A 44 6.22 8.68 -4.83
N THR A 45 7.54 8.64 -4.64
CA THR A 45 8.15 8.58 -3.31
C THR A 45 7.80 9.84 -2.51
N ILE A 46 7.60 9.69 -1.21
CA ILE A 46 7.37 10.80 -0.27
C ILE A 46 8.72 11.07 0.44
N PRO A 47 9.56 11.98 -0.07
CA PRO A 47 10.78 12.38 0.63
C PRO A 47 10.45 13.30 1.82
N ASP A 48 11.37 13.40 2.78
CA ASP A 48 11.26 14.40 3.86
C ASP A 48 11.34 15.82 3.29
N GLU A 49 12.35 16.09 2.46
CA GLU A 49 12.51 17.31 1.67
C GLU A 49 13.30 17.04 0.37
N PRO A 50 13.07 17.81 -0.72
CA PRO A 50 11.96 18.74 -0.87
C PRO A 50 10.64 17.98 -1.02
N LYS A 51 9.58 18.47 -0.37
CA LYS A 51 8.24 17.88 -0.48
C LYS A 51 7.72 17.91 -1.92
N ILE A 52 6.90 16.91 -2.26
CA ILE A 52 6.26 16.79 -3.58
C ILE A 52 4.86 17.41 -3.59
N THR A 53 4.45 17.93 -4.74
CA THR A 53 3.05 18.33 -4.99
C THR A 53 2.24 17.09 -5.33
N VAL A 54 1.08 16.94 -4.68
CA VAL A 54 0.18 15.78 -4.83
C VAL A 54 -1.25 16.24 -5.00
N ASN A 55 -2.08 15.36 -5.55
CA ASN A 55 -3.51 15.63 -5.72
C ASN A 55 -4.26 15.25 -4.44
N MET A 56 -5.16 16.12 -4.00
CA MET A 56 -6.00 15.88 -2.82
C MET A 56 -7.49 15.92 -3.20
N GLY A 57 -8.28 15.06 -2.58
CA GLY A 57 -9.74 15.02 -2.68
C GLY A 57 -10.39 14.84 -1.31
N ILE A 58 -11.69 15.13 -1.22
CA ILE A 58 -12.50 14.96 0.00
C ILE A 58 -13.68 14.06 -0.34
N ILE A 59 -13.92 13.04 0.48
CA ILE A 59 -15.13 12.22 0.48
C ILE A 59 -15.94 12.64 1.71
N TRP A 60 -17.13 13.19 1.48
CA TRP A 60 -18.04 13.65 2.53
C TRP A 60 -19.49 13.51 2.09
N ASN A 61 -20.30 12.90 2.96
CA ASN A 61 -21.74 12.78 2.77
C ASN A 61 -22.46 13.98 3.41
N GLU A 62 -23.03 14.85 2.57
CA GLU A 62 -23.69 16.10 2.99
C GLU A 62 -25.01 15.91 3.75
N ASN A 63 -25.58 14.71 3.67
CA ASN A 63 -26.83 14.31 4.32
C ASN A 63 -26.66 13.88 5.79
N GLY A 64 -25.44 13.95 6.34
CA GLY A 64 -25.13 13.55 7.71
C GLY A 64 -24.96 12.04 7.92
N GLU A 65 -24.98 11.27 6.84
CA GLU A 65 -24.63 9.84 6.87
C GLU A 65 -23.12 9.66 6.97
N ARG A 66 -22.70 8.46 7.39
CA ARG A 66 -21.27 8.12 7.47
C ARG A 66 -20.69 8.11 6.06
N SER A 67 -19.52 8.73 5.87
CA SER A 67 -18.78 8.72 4.61
C SER A 67 -18.17 7.35 4.37
N GLU A 68 -18.43 6.74 3.21
CA GLU A 68 -17.91 5.43 2.77
C GLU A 68 -16.91 5.58 1.62
#